data_AF-A0A355C8N4-F1
#
_entry.id   AF-A0A355C8N4-F1
#
_cell.length_a   1.000
_cell.length_b   1.000
_cell.length_c   1.000
_cell.angle_alpha   90.00
_cell.angle_beta   90.00
_cell.angle_gamma   90.00
#
_symmetry.space_group_name_H-M   'P 1'
#
loop_
_entity.id
_entity.type
_entity.pdbx_description
1 polymer ?
#
loop_
_entity_poly.entity_id
_entity_poly.type
_entity_poly.pdbx_seq_one_letter_code
_entity_poly.pdbx_strand_id
1 'polypeptide(L)'
;ALMREKYFAVAKAYMLYRQKHTETREIQSKMNFLMNYCNAQNAATGSKFDANANVEKKNIATLIGELPKKNFIDLNRKMITDRIKEMYGKELADKYIGMLNEHFIYKNDETSLANYCASITMYPWLLNGTLPIGGNSMPPTNLKSFCGGFINMVFIVSSMLSGACATPEFLMYLDYFIRKEYGDDYFGRSGDVVDLSRRQRTIDKMITDCFEQIVYSINQPTGARNFQAVFWNISYYDRHYFESLFGEFLFPDGSRPVWESLSWLQKRFMKWFNKERTKTVLTFPVETMALLSREEDVIDTEY
;
A
#
# COMPACT_ATOMS: atom_id res chain seq x y z
N ALA A 1 -30.94 -3.40 35.27
CA ALA A 1 -31.28 -3.66 36.67
C ALA A 1 -31.97 -2.44 37.30
N LEU A 2 -31.26 -1.35 37.66
CA LEU A 2 -31.83 -0.20 38.39
C LEU A 2 -33.07 0.46 37.76
N MET A 3 -33.09 0.63 36.44
CA MET A 3 -34.25 1.16 35.70
C MET A 3 -35.46 0.20 35.70
N ARG A 4 -35.20 -1.12 35.69
CA ARG A 4 -36.22 -2.17 35.72
C ARG A 4 -36.87 -2.29 37.11
N GLU A 5 -36.06 -2.10 38.15
CA GLU A 5 -36.50 -2.08 39.55
C GLU A 5 -37.04 -0.71 40.02
N LYS A 6 -37.29 0.24 39.09
CA LYS A 6 -37.85 1.59 39.36
C LYS A 6 -37.02 2.49 40.31
N TYR A 7 -35.73 2.22 40.52
CA TYR A 7 -34.83 3.10 41.28
C TYR A 7 -34.31 4.27 40.43
N PHE A 8 -35.20 5.13 39.95
CA PHE A 8 -34.86 6.16 38.96
C PHE A 8 -33.87 7.21 39.46
N ALA A 9 -33.97 7.64 40.72
CA ALA A 9 -33.04 8.60 41.32
C ALA A 9 -31.61 8.03 41.41
N VAL A 10 -31.49 6.78 41.84
CA VAL A 10 -30.20 6.06 41.91
C VAL A 10 -29.64 5.80 40.53
N ALA A 11 -30.48 5.41 39.57
CA ALA A 11 -30.07 5.24 38.17
C ALA A 11 -29.52 6.55 37.59
N LYS A 12 -30.21 7.68 37.82
CA LYS A 12 -29.75 9.01 37.37
C LYS A 12 -28.44 9.43 38.03
N ALA A 13 -28.32 9.25 39.35
CA ALA A 13 -27.09 9.57 40.08
C ALA A 13 -25.91 8.70 39.61
N TYR A 14 -26.14 7.40 39.38
CA TYR A 14 -25.15 6.48 38.84
C TYR A 14 -24.75 6.82 37.40
N MET A 15 -25.69 7.23 36.55
CA MET A 15 -25.41 7.70 35.19
C MET A 15 -24.56 8.98 35.20
N LEU A 16 -24.90 9.97 36.04
CA LEU A 16 -24.13 11.20 36.19
C LEU A 16 -22.74 10.94 36.78
N TYR A 17 -22.64 10.05 37.76
CA TYR A 17 -21.38 9.60 38.32
C TYR A 17 -20.51 8.94 37.23
N ARG A 18 -21.08 8.00 36.47
CA ARG A 18 -20.38 7.38 35.34
C ARG A 18 -19.95 8.43 34.33
N GLN A 19 -20.82 9.34 33.96
CA GLN A 19 -20.51 10.41 33.01
C GLN A 19 -19.32 11.25 33.49
N LYS A 20 -19.35 11.71 34.75
CA LYS A 20 -18.26 12.48 35.38
C LYS A 20 -16.91 11.73 35.44
N HIS A 21 -16.94 10.41 35.53
CA HIS A 21 -15.73 9.57 35.59
C HIS A 21 -15.44 8.86 34.25
N THR A 22 -16.02 9.33 33.14
CA THR A 22 -15.76 8.75 31.82
C THR A 22 -14.34 9.06 31.37
N GLU A 23 -13.92 10.32 31.52
CA GLU A 23 -12.58 10.79 31.17
C GLU A 23 -11.49 10.02 31.92
N THR A 24 -11.65 9.86 33.24
CA THR A 24 -10.70 9.09 34.08
C THR A 24 -10.57 7.64 33.61
N ARG A 25 -11.67 6.99 33.22
CA ARG A 25 -11.68 5.60 32.75
C ARG A 25 -11.08 5.45 31.36
N GLU A 26 -11.35 6.41 30.47
CA GLU A 26 -10.76 6.42 29.13
C GLU A 26 -9.24 6.62 29.22
N ILE A 27 -8.79 7.59 30.02
CA ILE A 27 -7.36 7.81 30.29
C ILE A 27 -6.73 6.55 30.88
N GLN A 28 -7.35 5.94 31.88
CA GLN A 28 -6.84 4.72 32.49
C GLN A 28 -6.78 3.55 31.50
N SER A 29 -7.77 3.39 30.62
CA SER A 29 -7.76 2.37 29.56
C SER A 29 -6.61 2.59 28.58
N LYS A 30 -6.36 3.85 28.17
CA LYS A 30 -5.23 4.20 27.30
C LYS A 30 -3.89 3.96 27.99
N MET A 31 -3.77 4.29 29.28
CA MET A 31 -2.57 4.00 30.09
C MET A 31 -2.31 2.49 30.21
N ASN A 32 -3.35 1.69 30.43
CA ASN A 32 -3.22 0.23 30.46
C ASN A 32 -2.79 -0.33 29.11
N PHE A 33 -3.33 0.20 27.99
CA PHE A 33 -2.89 -0.18 26.65
C PHE A 33 -1.41 0.13 26.43
N LEU A 34 -0.96 1.34 26.80
CA LEU A 34 0.44 1.75 26.73
C LEU A 34 1.36 0.80 27.52
N MET A 35 1.01 0.50 28.78
CA MET A 35 1.79 -0.44 29.61
C MET A 35 1.84 -1.85 29.00
N ASN A 36 0.71 -2.34 28.48
CA ASN A 36 0.65 -3.65 27.84
C ASN A 36 1.52 -3.71 26.56
N TYR A 37 1.46 -2.68 25.72
CA TYR A 37 2.31 -2.59 24.53
C TYR A 37 3.81 -2.54 24.91
N CYS A 38 4.16 -1.75 25.93
CA CYS A 38 5.53 -1.71 26.45
C CYS A 38 6.01 -3.08 26.95
N ASN A 39 5.13 -3.89 27.55
CA ASN A 39 5.44 -5.22 28.07
C ASN A 39 5.34 -6.36 27.04
N ALA A 40 4.74 -6.12 25.87
CA ALA A 40 4.60 -7.14 24.82
C ALA A 40 5.97 -7.59 24.25
N GLN A 41 6.07 -8.80 23.71
CA GLN A 41 7.34 -9.30 23.18
C GLN A 41 7.75 -8.62 21.87
N ASN A 42 6.78 -8.34 21.00
CA ASN A 42 6.98 -7.75 19.68
C ASN A 42 5.79 -6.82 19.31
N ALA A 43 5.89 -6.11 18.18
CA ALA A 43 4.84 -5.16 17.80
C ALA A 43 3.50 -5.85 17.48
N ALA A 44 3.53 -7.02 16.85
CA ALA A 44 2.34 -7.81 16.55
C ALA A 44 1.56 -8.20 17.84
N THR A 45 2.25 -8.74 18.85
CA THR A 45 1.64 -9.10 20.15
C THR A 45 1.19 -7.89 20.97
N GLY A 46 1.82 -6.72 20.76
CA GLY A 46 1.38 -5.46 21.37
C GLY A 46 0.17 -4.82 20.68
N SER A 47 -0.11 -5.18 19.43
CA SER A 47 -1.16 -4.58 18.60
C SER A 47 -2.47 -5.34 18.79
N LYS A 48 -3.32 -4.84 19.71
CA LYS A 48 -4.54 -5.53 20.14
C LYS A 48 -5.59 -5.72 19.04
N PHE A 49 -5.73 -4.76 18.14
CA PHE A 49 -6.86 -4.70 17.20
C PHE A 49 -6.51 -5.10 15.78
N ASP A 50 -5.25 -4.91 15.38
CA ASP A 50 -4.79 -5.18 14.03
C ASP A 50 -3.27 -5.38 14.09
N ALA A 51 -2.91 -6.64 14.35
CA ALA A 51 -1.55 -7.11 14.42
C ALA A 51 -1.02 -7.33 13.01
N ASN A 52 0.03 -6.59 12.65
CA ASN A 52 0.65 -6.71 11.34
C ASN A 52 1.98 -7.46 11.44
N ALA A 53 2.15 -8.52 10.64
CA ALA A 53 3.37 -9.32 10.60
C ALA A 53 4.58 -8.56 10.02
N ASN A 54 4.34 -7.47 9.28
CA ASN A 54 5.42 -6.67 8.67
C ASN A 54 6.19 -5.79 9.67
N VAL A 55 5.83 -5.80 10.96
CA VAL A 55 6.53 -5.06 12.02
C VAL A 55 6.94 -6.03 13.13
N GLU A 56 8.22 -6.41 13.14
CA GLU A 56 8.75 -7.24 14.22
C GLU A 56 9.06 -6.41 15.47
N LYS A 57 9.67 -5.23 15.28
CA LYS A 57 10.18 -4.42 16.40
C LYS A 57 9.15 -3.41 16.87
N LYS A 58 8.87 -3.41 18.18
CA LYS A 58 8.09 -2.36 18.84
C LYS A 58 8.78 -1.02 18.65
N ASN A 59 8.01 -0.02 18.24
CA ASN A 59 8.46 1.36 18.16
C ASN A 59 7.30 2.31 18.51
N ILE A 60 7.61 3.58 18.74
CA ILE A 60 6.65 4.61 19.14
C ILE A 60 5.66 4.95 18.02
N ALA A 61 6.06 4.89 16.74
CA ALA A 61 5.18 5.20 15.61
C ALA A 61 4.05 4.18 15.50
N THR A 62 4.36 2.89 15.66
CA THR A 62 3.34 1.83 15.73
C THR A 62 2.40 2.06 16.92
N LEU A 63 2.93 2.36 18.12
CA LEU A 63 2.11 2.62 19.31
C LEU A 63 1.12 3.77 19.13
N ILE A 64 1.58 4.89 18.55
CA ILE A 64 0.74 6.06 18.25
C ILE A 64 -0.38 5.68 17.27
N GLY A 65 -0.08 4.82 16.29
CA GLY A 65 -1.04 4.31 15.32
C GLY A 65 -2.05 3.32 15.88
N GLU A 66 -1.66 2.47 16.84
CA GLU A 66 -2.54 1.48 17.46
C GLU A 66 -3.52 2.12 18.46
N LEU A 67 -3.07 3.15 19.18
CA LEU A 67 -3.83 3.77 20.28
C LEU A 67 -5.26 4.21 19.88
N PRO A 68 -5.51 4.86 18.73
CA PRO A 68 -6.85 5.29 18.33
C PRO A 68 -7.72 4.20 17.68
N LYS A 69 -7.20 3.00 17.38
CA LYS A 69 -7.92 2.00 16.56
C LYS A 69 -9.28 1.60 17.10
N LYS A 70 -9.45 1.52 18.42
CA LYS A 70 -10.78 1.24 19.02
C LYS A 70 -11.81 2.32 18.66
N ASN A 71 -11.38 3.58 18.65
CA ASN A 71 -12.26 4.71 18.32
C ASN A 71 -12.61 4.70 16.83
N PHE A 72 -11.67 4.31 15.96
CA PHE A 72 -11.97 4.11 14.54
C PHE A 72 -12.97 2.98 14.31
N ILE A 73 -12.87 1.87 15.04
CA ILE A 73 -13.86 0.78 14.99
C ILE A 73 -15.26 1.29 15.35
N ASP A 74 -15.37 2.02 16.46
CA ASP A 74 -16.67 2.53 16.92
C ASP A 74 -17.27 3.53 15.92
N LEU A 75 -16.44 4.39 15.35
CA LEU A 75 -16.88 5.36 14.34
C LEU A 75 -17.32 4.67 13.04
N ASN A 76 -16.54 3.71 12.52
CA ASN A 76 -16.89 2.92 11.35
C ASN A 76 -18.23 2.22 11.51
N ARG A 77 -18.40 1.51 12.63
CA ARG A 77 -19.65 0.81 12.95
C ARG A 77 -20.83 1.75 12.99
N LYS A 78 -20.67 2.91 13.65
CA LYS A 78 -21.71 3.93 13.76
C LYS A 78 -22.10 4.49 12.39
N MET A 79 -21.13 4.88 11.57
CA MET A 79 -21.38 5.42 10.22
C MET A 79 -22.15 4.44 9.34
N ILE A 80 -21.72 3.17 9.31
CA ILE A 80 -22.39 2.14 8.51
C ILE A 80 -23.79 1.84 9.03
N THR A 81 -23.95 1.70 10.36
CA THR A 81 -25.25 1.42 10.98
C THR A 81 -26.25 2.55 10.72
N ASP A 82 -25.81 3.81 10.79
CA ASP A 82 -26.65 4.97 10.48
C ASP A 82 -27.09 4.95 9.02
N ARG A 83 -26.17 4.63 8.09
CA ARG A 83 -26.49 4.55 6.67
C ARG A 83 -27.45 3.39 6.37
N ILE A 84 -27.25 2.23 6.97
CA ILE A 84 -28.17 1.09 6.85
C ILE A 84 -29.55 1.47 7.42
N LYS A 85 -29.60 2.16 8.56
CA LYS A 85 -30.85 2.59 9.18
C LYS A 85 -31.64 3.54 8.28
N GLU A 86 -30.95 4.49 7.66
CA GLU A 86 -31.54 5.45 6.73
C GLU A 86 -32.10 4.75 5.47
N MET A 87 -31.33 3.83 4.89
CA MET A 87 -31.69 3.18 3.62
C MET A 87 -32.67 2.02 3.79
N TYR A 88 -32.59 1.28 4.89
CA TYR A 88 -33.24 -0.03 5.05
C TYR A 88 -33.95 -0.22 6.40
N GLY A 89 -33.99 0.82 7.24
CA GLY A 89 -34.68 0.80 8.52
C GLY A 89 -33.86 0.26 9.70
N LYS A 90 -34.38 0.49 10.90
CA LYS A 90 -33.69 0.20 12.17
C LYS A 90 -33.43 -1.28 12.40
N GLU A 91 -34.35 -2.15 11.99
CA GLU A 91 -34.22 -3.60 12.20
C GLU A 91 -32.97 -4.17 11.53
N LEU A 92 -32.71 -3.80 10.28
CA LEU A 92 -31.53 -4.26 9.55
C LEU A 92 -30.23 -3.67 10.13
N ALA A 93 -30.27 -2.41 10.57
CA ALA A 93 -29.14 -1.75 11.21
C ALA A 93 -28.75 -2.44 12.53
N ASP A 94 -29.74 -2.78 13.37
CA ASP A 94 -29.52 -3.52 14.61
C ASP A 94 -28.99 -4.94 14.33
N LYS A 95 -29.54 -5.61 13.31
CA LYS A 95 -29.09 -6.96 12.88
C LYS A 95 -27.63 -6.95 12.40
N TYR A 96 -27.22 -5.95 11.64
CA TYR A 96 -25.83 -5.79 11.18
C TYR A 96 -24.84 -5.73 12.36
N ILE A 97 -25.12 -4.90 13.36
CA ILE A 97 -24.29 -4.80 14.57
C ILE A 97 -24.34 -6.08 15.40
N GLY A 98 -25.51 -6.72 15.51
CA GLY A 98 -25.65 -8.03 16.15
C GLY A 98 -24.72 -9.07 15.51
N MET A 99 -24.76 -9.19 14.17
CA MET A 99 -23.92 -10.12 13.42
C MET A 99 -22.42 -9.85 13.58
N LEU A 100 -21.99 -8.60 13.68
CA LEU A 100 -20.58 -8.26 13.97
C LEU A 100 -20.17 -8.66 15.39
N ASN A 101 -21.03 -8.44 16.39
CA ASN A 101 -20.75 -8.76 17.79
C ASN A 101 -20.80 -10.26 18.08
N GLU A 102 -21.63 -11.00 17.34
CA GLU A 102 -21.74 -12.46 17.40
C GLU A 102 -20.68 -13.16 16.53
N HIS A 103 -19.84 -12.39 15.83
CA HIS A 103 -18.83 -12.90 14.89
C HIS A 103 -19.41 -13.75 13.75
N PHE A 104 -20.67 -13.49 13.38
CA PHE A 104 -21.29 -14.09 12.20
C PHE A 104 -20.76 -13.48 10.90
N ILE A 105 -20.46 -12.17 10.92
CA ILE A 105 -19.76 -11.47 9.83
C ILE A 105 -18.49 -10.81 10.35
N TYR A 106 -17.53 -10.62 9.45
CA TYR A 106 -16.28 -9.91 9.73
C TYR A 106 -16.14 -8.71 8.79
N LYS A 107 -15.98 -7.51 9.34
CA LYS A 107 -15.66 -6.31 8.56
C LYS A 107 -14.14 -6.13 8.54
N ASN A 108 -13.54 -6.30 7.37
CA ASN A 108 -12.12 -6.00 7.16
C ASN A 108 -11.82 -4.52 7.40
N ASP A 109 -10.60 -4.27 7.90
CA ASP A 109 -10.00 -2.94 8.07
C ASP A 109 -10.88 -1.95 8.85
N GLU A 110 -11.64 -2.45 9.81
CA GLU A 110 -12.52 -1.61 10.66
C GLU A 110 -11.74 -0.65 11.57
N THR A 111 -10.42 -0.83 11.64
CA THR A 111 -9.45 0.06 12.31
C THR A 111 -9.07 1.29 11.47
N SER A 112 -9.55 1.41 10.22
CA SER A 112 -9.24 2.51 9.30
C SER A 112 -10.51 3.14 8.73
N LEU A 113 -10.46 4.44 8.46
CA LEU A 113 -11.52 5.20 7.76
C LEU A 113 -11.23 5.38 6.27
N ALA A 114 -10.03 4.98 5.83
CA ALA A 114 -9.60 5.10 4.45
C ALA A 114 -10.25 4.03 3.55
N ASN A 115 -10.23 4.28 2.25
CA ASN A 115 -10.58 3.26 1.26
C ASN A 115 -9.68 2.01 1.41
N TYR A 116 -10.13 0.88 0.88
CA TYR A 116 -9.37 -0.38 1.02
C TYR A 116 -8.10 -0.37 0.16
N CYS A 117 -8.18 -0.79 -1.09
CA CYS A 117 -7.03 -0.90 -1.98
C CYS A 117 -7.32 -0.23 -3.33
N ALA A 118 -6.27 0.01 -4.11
CA ALA A 118 -6.39 0.48 -5.48
C ALA A 118 -5.27 -0.08 -6.36
N SER A 119 -5.62 -0.43 -7.59
CA SER A 119 -4.68 -0.56 -8.70
C SER A 119 -4.76 0.71 -9.53
N ILE A 120 -3.71 1.51 -9.48
CA ILE A 120 -3.73 2.86 -10.05
C ILE A 120 -3.07 2.88 -11.42
N THR A 121 -3.65 3.66 -12.33
CA THR A 121 -2.87 4.17 -13.46
C THR A 121 -1.97 5.30 -12.96
N MET A 122 -0.73 5.30 -13.42
CA MET A 122 0.25 6.33 -13.08
C MET A 122 0.23 7.49 -14.07
N TYR A 123 -0.62 7.46 -15.09
CA TYR A 123 -0.65 8.47 -16.14
C TYR A 123 -0.91 9.90 -15.64
N PRO A 124 -1.86 10.13 -14.71
CA PRO A 124 -2.06 11.47 -14.14
C PRO A 124 -0.82 12.01 -13.42
N TRP A 125 -0.06 11.12 -12.75
CA TRP A 125 1.21 11.47 -12.10
C TRP A 125 2.32 11.75 -13.12
N LEU A 126 2.36 11.01 -14.22
CA LEU A 126 3.31 11.25 -15.30
C LEU A 126 3.08 12.62 -15.97
N LEU A 127 1.84 13.09 -16.03
CA LEU A 127 1.49 14.40 -16.61
C LEU A 127 1.66 15.57 -15.65
N ASN A 128 1.36 15.38 -14.37
CA ASN A 128 1.21 16.50 -13.41
C ASN A 128 2.07 16.38 -12.16
N GLY A 129 2.89 15.32 -12.06
CA GLY A 129 3.62 15.00 -10.83
C GLY A 129 2.67 14.71 -9.67
N THR A 130 3.02 15.17 -8.47
CA THR A 130 2.21 14.91 -7.25
C THR A 130 1.21 16.02 -6.95
N LEU A 131 1.11 17.06 -7.77
CA LEU A 131 0.18 18.19 -7.57
C LEU A 131 -1.29 17.73 -7.39
N PRO A 132 -1.83 16.80 -8.21
CA PRO A 132 -3.23 16.38 -8.08
C PRO A 132 -3.53 15.58 -6.79
N ILE A 133 -2.49 15.06 -6.13
CA ILE A 133 -2.60 14.25 -4.91
C ILE A 133 -2.04 14.99 -3.69
N GLY A 134 -2.00 16.33 -3.74
CA GLY A 134 -1.62 17.18 -2.61
C GLY A 134 -0.13 17.32 -2.36
N GLY A 135 0.71 16.82 -3.27
CA GLY A 135 2.15 17.05 -3.26
C GLY A 135 2.55 18.33 -4.00
N ASN A 136 3.86 18.56 -4.11
CA ASN A 136 4.44 19.74 -4.75
C ASN A 136 5.48 19.40 -5.83
N SER A 137 5.64 18.11 -6.17
CA SER A 137 6.62 17.66 -7.14
C SER A 137 6.05 17.77 -8.55
N MET A 138 6.82 18.35 -9.46
CA MET A 138 6.53 18.40 -10.89
C MET A 138 6.73 17.01 -11.55
N PRO A 139 6.27 16.81 -12.79
CA PRO A 139 6.48 15.57 -13.53
C PRO A 139 7.97 15.16 -13.60
N PRO A 140 8.27 13.85 -13.54
CA PRO A 140 9.64 13.36 -13.73
C PRO A 140 10.14 13.66 -15.14
N THR A 141 11.40 14.10 -15.25
CA THR A 141 12.01 14.51 -16.54
C THR A 141 13.09 13.55 -17.03
N ASN A 142 13.69 12.78 -16.10
CA ASN A 142 14.76 11.80 -16.32
C ASN A 142 14.63 10.59 -15.37
N LEU A 143 15.43 9.54 -15.60
CA LEU A 143 15.38 8.28 -14.85
C LEU A 143 15.52 8.44 -13.33
N LYS A 144 16.42 9.32 -12.87
CA LYS A 144 16.61 9.58 -11.42
C LYS A 144 15.39 10.24 -10.80
N SER A 145 14.84 11.25 -11.47
CA SER A 145 13.63 11.93 -11.02
C SER A 145 12.41 11.00 -11.05
N PHE A 146 12.34 10.07 -12.01
CA PHE A 146 11.33 9.01 -12.02
C PHE A 146 11.45 8.13 -10.79
N CYS A 147 12.64 7.61 -10.47
CA CYS A 147 12.82 6.73 -9.31
C CYS A 147 12.38 7.40 -8.00
N GLY A 148 12.87 8.63 -7.74
CA GLY A 148 12.50 9.37 -6.53
C GLY A 148 11.03 9.78 -6.49
N GLY A 149 10.49 10.26 -7.62
CA GLY A 149 9.10 10.68 -7.73
C GLY A 149 8.11 9.51 -7.60
N PHE A 150 8.45 8.35 -8.18
CA PHE A 150 7.66 7.12 -8.09
C PHE A 150 7.56 6.65 -6.64
N ILE A 151 8.70 6.56 -5.94
CA ILE A 151 8.74 6.20 -4.52
C ILE A 151 7.83 7.12 -3.71
N ASN A 152 7.95 8.44 -3.90
CA ASN A 152 7.12 9.42 -3.19
C ASN A 152 5.63 9.27 -3.51
N MET A 153 5.29 9.07 -4.79
CA MET A 153 3.91 8.85 -5.22
C MET A 153 3.29 7.61 -4.56
N VAL A 154 4.02 6.48 -4.55
CA VAL A 154 3.58 5.24 -3.90
C VAL A 154 3.34 5.45 -2.39
N PHE A 155 4.22 6.20 -1.71
CA PHE A 155 4.02 6.54 -0.30
C PHE A 155 2.79 7.43 -0.07
N ILE A 156 2.59 8.47 -0.88
CA ILE A 156 1.43 9.36 -0.77
C ILE A 156 0.13 8.56 -0.97
N VAL A 157 0.00 7.84 -2.09
CA VAL A 157 -1.22 7.08 -2.40
C VAL A 157 -1.48 6.01 -1.35
N SER A 158 -0.46 5.27 -0.92
CA SER A 158 -0.64 4.22 0.07
C SER A 158 -0.98 4.73 1.47
N SER A 159 -0.66 5.99 1.80
CA SER A 159 -1.11 6.61 3.06
C SER A 159 -2.61 6.91 3.09
N MET A 160 -3.26 6.93 1.90
CA MET A 160 -4.69 7.15 1.73
C MET A 160 -5.48 5.84 1.56
N LEU A 161 -4.82 4.69 1.74
CA LEU A 161 -5.38 3.35 1.56
C LEU A 161 -5.12 2.49 2.79
N SER A 162 -6.05 1.59 3.10
CA SER A 162 -5.90 0.61 4.19
C SER A 162 -5.13 -0.63 3.74
N GLY A 163 -5.30 -1.01 2.48
CA GLY A 163 -4.74 -2.20 1.84
C GLY A 163 -3.63 -1.89 0.83
N ALA A 164 -3.63 -2.67 -0.25
CA ALA A 164 -2.58 -2.65 -1.27
C ALA A 164 -2.66 -1.44 -2.22
N CYS A 165 -1.50 -0.98 -2.65
CA CYS A 165 -1.32 -0.04 -3.75
C CYS A 165 -0.64 -0.78 -4.90
N ALA A 166 -1.34 -1.03 -6.01
CA ALA A 166 -0.77 -1.69 -7.17
C ALA A 166 -0.42 -0.66 -8.26
N THR A 167 0.76 -0.79 -8.85
CA THR A 167 1.23 0.03 -9.96
C THR A 167 1.57 -0.88 -11.15
N PRO A 168 0.56 -1.40 -11.86
CA PRO A 168 0.75 -2.33 -12.98
C PRO A 168 1.69 -1.79 -14.06
N GLU A 169 1.67 -0.47 -14.29
CA GLU A 169 2.45 0.19 -15.35
C GLU A 169 3.90 0.50 -14.95
N PHE A 170 4.36 0.08 -13.76
CA PHE A 170 5.65 0.47 -13.18
C PHE A 170 6.82 0.23 -14.13
N LEU A 171 6.96 -1.01 -14.63
CA LEU A 171 8.08 -1.39 -15.49
C LEU A 171 7.99 -0.73 -16.87
N MET A 172 6.78 -0.51 -17.38
CA MET A 172 6.58 0.20 -18.65
C MET A 172 7.02 1.67 -18.55
N TYR A 173 6.73 2.33 -17.44
CA TYR A 173 7.13 3.73 -17.26
C TYR A 173 8.63 3.83 -16.95
N LEU A 174 9.18 2.88 -16.19
CA LEU A 174 10.62 2.79 -15.98
C LEU A 174 11.35 2.57 -17.30
N ASP A 175 10.87 1.66 -18.15
CA ASP A 175 11.41 1.44 -19.50
C ASP A 175 11.42 2.72 -20.33
N TYR A 176 10.32 3.49 -20.33
CA TYR A 176 10.27 4.78 -21.02
C TYR A 176 11.38 5.75 -20.59
N PHE A 177 11.64 5.88 -19.28
CA PHE A 177 12.72 6.75 -18.80
C PHE A 177 14.13 6.19 -19.08
N ILE A 178 14.30 4.86 -19.12
CA ILE A 178 15.55 4.22 -19.54
C ILE A 178 15.81 4.48 -21.03
N ARG A 179 14.81 4.29 -21.90
CA ARG A 179 14.90 4.54 -23.34
C ARG A 179 15.19 6.01 -23.64
N LYS A 180 14.59 6.93 -22.90
CA LYS A 180 14.88 8.36 -23.01
C LYS A 180 16.34 8.70 -22.68
N GLU A 181 17.00 7.92 -21.82
CA GLU A 181 18.39 8.17 -21.41
C GLU A 181 19.40 7.42 -22.30
N TYR A 182 19.10 6.19 -22.72
CA TYR A 182 20.07 5.30 -23.38
C TYR A 182 19.68 4.84 -24.79
N GLY A 183 18.51 5.22 -25.29
CA GLY A 183 17.94 4.81 -26.58
C GLY A 183 17.03 3.59 -26.49
N ASP A 184 16.20 3.37 -27.51
CA ASP A 184 15.25 2.25 -27.58
C ASP A 184 15.96 0.88 -27.63
N ASP A 185 17.22 0.84 -28.05
CA ASP A 185 18.05 -0.35 -28.22
C ASP A 185 18.93 -0.67 -26.99
N TYR A 186 18.72 0.01 -25.85
CA TYR A 186 19.61 -0.09 -24.67
C TYR A 186 19.87 -1.52 -24.19
N PHE A 187 18.88 -2.41 -24.36
CA PHE A 187 18.96 -3.81 -23.92
C PHE A 187 19.98 -4.62 -24.74
N GLY A 188 20.20 -4.26 -26.01
CA GLY A 188 21.24 -4.85 -26.87
C GLY A 188 22.65 -4.36 -26.52
N ARG A 189 22.75 -3.27 -25.75
CA ARG A 189 23.98 -2.60 -25.35
C ARG A 189 24.13 -2.51 -23.82
N SER A 190 23.47 -3.39 -23.07
CA SER A 190 23.40 -3.30 -21.61
C SER A 190 24.77 -3.36 -20.91
N GLY A 191 25.79 -3.87 -21.59
CA GLY A 191 27.19 -3.92 -21.14
C GLY A 191 27.98 -2.63 -21.32
N ASP A 192 27.47 -1.64 -22.05
CA ASP A 192 28.17 -0.38 -22.31
C ASP A 192 28.32 0.43 -21.01
N VAL A 193 29.53 0.96 -20.77
CA VAL A 193 29.81 1.85 -19.63
C VAL A 193 29.31 3.25 -19.96
N VAL A 194 28.36 3.75 -19.17
CA VAL A 194 27.68 5.04 -19.38
C VAL A 194 27.88 6.02 -18.22
N ASP A 195 28.33 5.53 -17.06
CA ASP A 195 28.61 6.38 -15.90
C ASP A 195 30.05 6.90 -15.92
N LEU A 196 30.20 8.20 -16.14
CA LEU A 196 31.50 8.89 -16.13
C LEU A 196 32.09 9.06 -14.73
N SER A 197 31.37 8.71 -13.66
CA SER A 197 31.91 8.73 -12.30
C SER A 197 33.01 7.67 -12.13
N ARG A 198 33.74 7.73 -11.01
CA ARG A 198 34.74 6.71 -10.64
C ARG A 198 34.17 5.29 -10.54
N ARG A 199 32.84 5.13 -10.47
CA ARG A 199 32.19 3.82 -10.42
C ARG A 199 32.14 3.13 -11.79
N GLN A 200 32.21 3.87 -12.91
CA GLN A 200 32.26 3.32 -14.27
C GLN A 200 31.21 2.22 -14.52
N ARG A 201 29.97 2.51 -14.16
CA ARG A 201 28.83 1.58 -14.23
C ARG A 201 28.31 1.42 -15.67
N THR A 202 27.92 0.19 -15.98
CA THR A 202 27.24 -0.15 -17.23
C THR A 202 25.78 0.28 -17.23
N ILE A 203 25.12 0.28 -18.39
CA ILE A 203 23.66 0.48 -18.49
C ILE A 203 22.92 -0.51 -17.59
N ASP A 204 23.27 -1.80 -17.64
CA ASP A 204 22.68 -2.82 -16.77
C ASP A 204 22.83 -2.47 -15.29
N LYS A 205 24.02 -1.99 -14.88
CA LYS A 205 24.25 -1.60 -13.50
C LYS A 205 23.44 -0.37 -13.11
N MET A 206 23.32 0.62 -13.99
CA MET A 206 22.47 1.80 -13.77
C MET A 206 20.99 1.41 -13.58
N ILE A 207 20.49 0.47 -14.38
CA ILE A 207 19.13 -0.07 -14.25
C ILE A 207 18.96 -0.80 -12.92
N THR A 208 19.88 -1.70 -12.56
CA THR A 208 19.80 -2.39 -11.26
C THR A 208 19.95 -1.47 -10.05
N ASP A 209 20.70 -0.37 -10.16
CA ASP A 209 20.74 0.67 -9.11
C ASP A 209 19.37 1.32 -8.93
N CYS A 210 18.61 1.53 -10.02
CA CYS A 210 17.24 2.03 -9.97
C CYS A 210 16.30 1.01 -9.30
N PHE A 211 16.42 -0.27 -9.67
CA PHE A 211 15.67 -1.35 -9.01
C PHE A 211 15.95 -1.39 -7.51
N GLU A 212 17.23 -1.35 -7.13
CA GLU A 212 17.69 -1.36 -5.75
C GLU A 212 17.12 -0.16 -4.99
N GLN A 213 17.25 1.05 -5.54
CA GLN A 213 16.71 2.26 -4.92
C GLN A 213 15.22 2.14 -4.64
N ILE A 214 14.43 1.72 -5.63
CA ILE A 214 12.96 1.67 -5.53
C ILE A 214 12.52 0.59 -4.56
N VAL A 215 13.00 -0.65 -4.76
CA VAL A 215 12.59 -1.80 -3.97
C VAL A 215 12.99 -1.63 -2.50
N TYR A 216 14.24 -1.26 -2.22
CA TYR A 216 14.66 -1.06 -0.84
C TYR A 216 13.91 0.09 -0.17
N SER A 217 13.68 1.22 -0.87
CA SER A 217 12.96 2.36 -0.29
C SER A 217 11.52 2.01 0.09
N ILE A 218 10.79 1.30 -0.78
CA ILE A 218 9.38 0.93 -0.53
C ILE A 218 9.27 -0.14 0.56
N ASN A 219 10.27 -1.02 0.68
CA ASN A 219 10.35 -1.99 1.79
C ASN A 219 10.79 -1.37 3.11
N GLN A 220 11.28 -0.12 3.13
CA GLN A 220 11.58 0.52 4.41
C GLN A 220 10.27 0.84 5.16
N PRO A 221 10.19 0.51 6.45
CA PRO A 221 9.05 0.89 7.26
C PRO A 221 8.97 2.41 7.38
N THR A 222 7.79 2.96 7.12
CA THR A 222 7.58 4.42 7.16
C THR A 222 6.74 4.84 8.35
N GLY A 223 7.13 5.94 9.00
CA GLY A 223 6.43 6.47 10.18
C GLY A 223 4.96 6.80 9.89
N ALA A 224 4.64 7.28 8.69
CA ALA A 224 3.28 7.60 8.26
C ALA A 224 2.35 6.37 8.10
N ARG A 225 2.91 5.15 8.14
CA ARG A 225 2.15 3.88 8.06
C ARG A 225 2.39 3.02 9.29
N ASN A 226 2.46 3.61 10.48
CA ASN A 226 2.68 2.88 11.73
C ASN A 226 3.96 2.02 11.70
N PHE A 227 4.98 2.50 10.97
CA PHE A 227 6.25 1.79 10.76
C PHE A 227 6.09 0.48 9.98
N GLN A 228 5.14 0.43 9.05
CA GLN A 228 4.96 -0.67 8.10
C GLN A 228 5.52 -0.27 6.72
N ALA A 229 6.04 -1.27 6.00
CA ALA A 229 6.34 -1.11 4.58
C ALA A 229 5.03 -0.99 3.78
N VAL A 230 5.11 -0.40 2.59
CA VAL A 230 3.93 -0.30 1.71
C VAL A 230 3.63 -1.66 1.12
N PHE A 231 2.38 -2.12 1.26
CA PHE A 231 1.89 -3.26 0.50
C PHE A 231 1.77 -2.85 -0.97
N TRP A 232 2.83 -3.15 -1.73
CA TRP A 232 3.01 -2.72 -3.11
C TRP A 232 2.98 -3.93 -4.06
N ASN A 233 2.22 -3.80 -5.16
CA ASN A 233 2.12 -4.82 -6.20
C ASN A 233 2.57 -4.27 -7.56
N ILE A 234 3.23 -5.13 -8.34
CA ILE A 234 3.55 -4.87 -9.75
C ILE A 234 3.04 -6.02 -10.62
N SER A 235 2.90 -5.75 -11.92
CA SER A 235 2.51 -6.74 -12.90
C SER A 235 3.56 -6.89 -13.99
N TYR A 236 3.72 -8.12 -14.44
CA TYR A 236 4.40 -8.46 -15.69
C TYR A 236 3.35 -8.88 -16.70
N TYR A 237 3.60 -8.58 -17.97
CA TYR A 237 2.70 -8.89 -19.06
C TYR A 237 3.40 -9.76 -20.10
N ASP A 238 2.67 -10.72 -20.64
CA ASP A 238 3.00 -11.35 -21.90
C ASP A 238 2.74 -10.38 -23.07
N ARG A 239 3.11 -10.80 -24.29
CA ARG A 239 2.95 -9.94 -25.46
C ARG A 239 1.49 -9.57 -25.72
N HIS A 240 0.57 -10.51 -25.52
CA HIS A 240 -0.85 -10.31 -25.84
C HIS A 240 -1.53 -9.32 -24.89
N TYR A 241 -1.26 -9.43 -23.59
CA TYR A 241 -1.71 -8.47 -22.60
C TYR A 241 -1.09 -7.09 -22.86
N PHE A 242 0.19 -7.03 -23.22
CA PHE A 242 0.84 -5.78 -23.57
C PHE A 242 0.14 -5.10 -24.76
N GLU A 243 -0.07 -5.83 -25.86
CA GLU A 243 -0.74 -5.31 -27.06
C GLU A 243 -2.18 -4.87 -26.74
N SER A 244 -2.91 -5.65 -25.95
CA SER A 244 -4.30 -5.35 -25.60
C SER A 244 -4.45 -4.15 -24.65
N LEU A 245 -3.54 -3.98 -23.70
CA LEU A 245 -3.63 -2.91 -22.69
C LEU A 245 -2.96 -1.61 -23.15
N PHE A 246 -1.85 -1.72 -23.88
CA PHE A 246 -0.95 -0.60 -24.16
C PHE A 246 -0.74 -0.34 -25.65
N GLY A 247 -1.38 -1.09 -26.55
CA GLY A 247 -1.20 -0.93 -28.01
C GLY A 247 -1.46 0.49 -28.51
N GLU A 248 -2.46 1.19 -27.94
CA GLU A 248 -2.80 2.59 -28.27
C GLU A 248 -2.33 3.61 -27.22
N PHE A 249 -1.51 3.18 -26.27
CA PHE A 249 -0.99 4.08 -25.24
C PHE A 249 0.09 5.01 -25.82
N LEU A 250 0.07 6.28 -25.41
CA LEU A 250 1.08 7.28 -25.75
C LEU A 250 1.64 7.94 -24.49
N PHE A 251 2.96 7.97 -24.39
CA PHE A 251 3.66 8.78 -23.40
C PHE A 251 3.47 10.28 -23.68
N PRO A 252 3.77 11.17 -22.70
CA PRO A 252 3.57 12.61 -22.86
C PRO A 252 4.34 13.24 -24.04
N ASP A 253 5.41 12.60 -24.51
CA ASP A 253 6.19 13.02 -25.66
C ASP A 253 5.67 12.46 -27.00
N GLY A 254 4.56 11.70 -26.98
CA GLY A 254 3.97 11.05 -28.15
C GLY A 254 4.63 9.72 -28.54
N SER A 255 5.64 9.25 -27.80
CA SER A 255 6.23 7.94 -28.05
C SER A 255 5.31 6.80 -27.59
N ARG A 256 5.43 5.64 -28.23
CA ARG A 256 4.72 4.41 -27.84
C ARG A 256 5.61 3.54 -26.93
N PRO A 257 5.01 2.69 -26.07
CA PRO A 257 5.73 1.60 -25.42
C PRO A 257 6.34 0.64 -26.45
N VAL A 258 7.51 0.08 -26.15
CA VAL A 258 8.22 -0.86 -27.03
C VAL A 258 8.26 -2.23 -26.34
N TRP A 259 7.72 -3.26 -27.00
CA TRP A 259 7.59 -4.59 -26.41
C TRP A 259 8.95 -5.22 -26.12
N GLU A 260 9.89 -5.12 -27.05
CA GLU A 260 11.19 -5.77 -26.97
C GLU A 260 12.00 -5.29 -25.75
N SER A 261 12.01 -3.97 -25.52
CA SER A 261 12.70 -3.38 -24.37
C SER A 261 12.00 -3.70 -23.06
N LEU A 262 10.66 -3.64 -23.03
CA LEU A 262 9.88 -3.96 -21.85
C LEU A 262 10.00 -5.44 -21.48
N SER A 263 9.87 -6.36 -22.43
CA SER A 263 10.03 -7.81 -22.22
C SER A 263 11.39 -8.13 -21.61
N TRP A 264 12.46 -7.54 -22.17
CA TRP A 264 13.80 -7.66 -21.60
C TRP A 264 13.87 -7.12 -20.17
N LEU A 265 13.31 -5.94 -19.91
CA LEU A 265 13.33 -5.30 -18.59
C LEU A 265 12.57 -6.12 -17.54
N GLN A 266 11.40 -6.67 -17.89
CA GLN A 266 10.61 -7.56 -17.02
C GLN A 266 11.45 -8.78 -16.62
N LYS A 267 12.05 -9.47 -17.61
CA LYS A 267 12.92 -10.64 -17.37
C LYS A 267 14.15 -10.26 -16.55
N ARG A 268 14.72 -9.08 -16.80
CA ARG A 268 15.88 -8.58 -16.07
C ARG A 268 15.55 -8.28 -14.61
N PHE A 269 14.39 -7.68 -14.34
CA PHE A 269 13.90 -7.39 -12.99
C PHE A 269 13.61 -8.68 -12.23
N MET A 270 12.90 -9.65 -12.82
CA MET A 270 12.63 -10.95 -12.18
C MET A 270 13.92 -11.65 -11.76
N LYS A 271 14.91 -11.74 -12.67
CA LYS A 271 16.22 -12.35 -12.38
C LYS A 271 17.00 -11.56 -11.31
N TRP A 272 16.96 -10.23 -11.37
CA TRP A 272 17.60 -9.37 -10.36
C TRP A 272 16.98 -9.61 -8.99
N PHE A 273 15.65 -9.56 -8.90
CA PHE A 273 14.94 -9.56 -7.63
C PHE A 273 15.02 -10.92 -6.93
N ASN A 274 14.97 -12.02 -7.70
CA ASN A 274 15.23 -13.36 -7.18
C ASN A 274 16.64 -13.46 -6.54
N LYS A 275 17.65 -12.86 -7.18
CA LYS A 275 19.01 -12.79 -6.61
C LYS A 275 19.07 -11.85 -5.40
N GLU A 276 18.35 -10.74 -5.42
CA GLU A 276 18.37 -9.76 -4.34
C GLU A 276 17.75 -10.31 -3.04
N ARG A 277 16.68 -11.11 -3.16
CA ARG A 277 16.03 -11.82 -2.05
C ARG A 277 16.94 -12.82 -1.32
N THR A 278 18.07 -13.24 -1.92
CA THR A 278 19.04 -14.08 -1.22
C THR A 278 19.92 -13.29 -0.25
N LYS A 279 19.92 -11.94 -0.32
CA LYS A 279 20.73 -11.07 0.55
C LYS A 279 19.95 -10.59 1.77
N THR A 280 18.66 -10.30 1.60
CA THR A 280 17.78 -9.82 2.66
C THR A 280 16.33 -10.16 2.35
N VAL A 281 15.49 -10.23 3.38
CA VAL A 281 14.05 -10.47 3.22
C VAL A 281 13.40 -9.23 2.60
N LEU A 282 12.98 -9.35 1.34
CA LEU A 282 12.24 -8.33 0.61
C LEU A 282 10.85 -8.89 0.27
N THR A 283 9.84 -8.42 0.99
CA THR A 283 8.44 -8.85 0.80
C THR A 283 7.82 -8.18 -0.42
N PHE A 284 8.14 -6.91 -0.66
CA PHE A 284 7.54 -6.12 -1.73
C PHE A 284 8.54 -5.81 -2.86
N PRO A 285 8.09 -5.60 -4.11
CA PRO A 285 6.70 -5.74 -4.54
C PRO A 285 6.24 -7.20 -4.53
N VAL A 286 4.93 -7.40 -4.33
CA VAL A 286 4.27 -8.64 -4.74
C VAL A 286 4.18 -8.64 -6.26
N GLU A 287 4.71 -9.70 -6.86
CA GLU A 287 4.83 -9.86 -8.31
C GLU A 287 3.71 -10.72 -8.87
N THR A 288 3.13 -10.34 -10.00
CA THR A 288 2.11 -11.13 -10.70
C THR A 288 2.40 -11.11 -12.20
N MET A 289 2.49 -12.29 -12.82
CA MET A 289 2.59 -12.43 -14.27
C MET A 289 1.19 -12.66 -14.86
N ALA A 290 0.79 -11.82 -15.81
CA ALA A 290 -0.43 -11.99 -16.60
C ALA A 290 -0.08 -12.69 -17.92
N LEU A 291 -0.55 -13.93 -18.08
CA LEU A 291 -0.36 -14.78 -19.25
C LEU A 291 -1.70 -15.09 -19.88
N LEU A 292 -1.82 -14.89 -21.19
CA LEU A 292 -2.98 -15.35 -21.95
C LEU A 292 -2.84 -16.85 -22.19
N SER A 293 -3.83 -17.60 -21.73
CA SER A 293 -3.96 -19.04 -22.01
C SER A 293 -5.08 -19.29 -23.00
N ARG A 294 -4.89 -20.32 -23.82
CA ARG A 294 -5.94 -20.85 -24.70
C ARG A 294 -5.85 -22.36 -24.68
N GLU A 295 -7.01 -23.01 -24.56
CA GLU A 295 -7.10 -24.44 -24.28
C GLU A 295 -6.42 -24.79 -22.95
N GLU A 296 -5.32 -25.56 -22.97
CA GLU A 296 -4.61 -26.03 -21.77
C GLU A 296 -3.23 -25.40 -21.59
N ASP A 297 -2.80 -24.49 -22.48
CA ASP A 297 -1.45 -23.94 -22.48
C ASP A 297 -1.42 -22.40 -22.60
N VAL A 298 -0.28 -21.83 -22.24
CA VAL A 298 0.04 -20.42 -22.44
C VAL A 298 0.37 -20.16 -23.91
N ILE A 299 -0.15 -19.06 -24.46
CA ILE A 299 0.08 -18.73 -25.87
C ILE A 299 1.48 -18.17 -26.09
N ASP A 300 1.96 -17.37 -25.13
CA ASP A 300 3.31 -16.80 -25.14
C ASP A 300 4.30 -17.80 -24.52
N THR A 301 4.97 -18.57 -25.37
CA THR A 301 5.96 -19.59 -24.96
C THR A 301 7.32 -19.00 -24.56
N GLU A 302 7.49 -17.67 -24.62
CA GLU A 302 8.75 -17.01 -24.22
C GLU A 302 8.90 -16.86 -22.69
N TYR A 303 7.85 -17.23 -21.93
CA TYR A 303 7.72 -17.11 -20.47
C TYR A 303 7.44 -18.45 -19.79
#